data_AF-A0A7S3MPZ0-F1
#
_entry.id   AF-A0A7S3MPZ0-F1
#
_cell.length_a   1.000
_cell.length_b   1.000
_cell.length_c   1.000
_cell.angle_alpha   90.00
_cell.angle_beta   90.00
_cell.angle_gamma   90.00
#
_symmetry.space_group_name_H-M   'P 1'
#
loop_
_entity.id
_entity.type
_entity.pdbx_description
1 polymer ?
#
loop_
_entity_poly.entity_id
_entity_poly.type
_entity_poly.pdbx_seq_one_letter_code
_entity_poly.pdbx_strand_id
1 'polypeptide(L)'
;GMEPHIILLVFIPAFVFESAFKSDYHTFRREFWQILLLAGPGVAISTLLSAVVILYPLDYSSSFSWAEALMLGAVLSATDPIAVVALLKEVGASKRLNTLIEGESLLNDGTAMVVFLVMLEIAKGESLGVVEIIVKFVRL
;
A
#
# COMPACT_ATOMS: atom_id res chain seq x y z
N GLY A 1 19.79 18.75 -19.74
CA GLY A 1 19.70 17.70 -18.70
C GLY A 1 18.74 16.64 -19.20
N MET A 2 18.95 15.37 -18.87
CA MET A 2 17.99 14.32 -19.24
C MET A 2 16.64 14.62 -18.61
N GLU A 3 15.57 14.57 -19.40
CA GLU A 3 14.21 14.76 -18.89
C GLU A 3 13.85 13.61 -17.92
N PRO A 4 13.27 13.91 -16.73
CA PRO A 4 12.91 12.91 -15.72
C PRO A 4 12.07 11.74 -16.26
N HIS A 5 11.28 11.99 -17.30
CA HIS A 5 10.42 11.00 -17.94
C HIS A 5 11.21 9.87 -18.62
N ILE A 6 12.39 10.16 -19.19
CA ILE A 6 13.24 9.15 -19.84
C ILE A 6 13.90 8.25 -18.79
N ILE A 7 14.26 8.81 -17.63
CA ILE A 7 14.80 8.03 -16.52
C ILE A 7 13.74 7.04 -16.02
N LEU A 8 12.50 7.48 -15.80
CA LEU A 8 11.42 6.60 -15.38
C LEU A 8 11.16 5.46 -16.39
N LEU A 9 11.10 5.78 -17.69
CA LEU A 9 10.79 4.80 -18.74
C LEU A 9 11.85 3.71 -18.93
N VAL A 10 13.12 4.05 -18.70
CA VAL A 10 14.23 3.10 -18.91
C VAL A 10 14.55 2.33 -17.63
N PHE A 11 14.55 3.00 -16.48
CA PHE A 11 15.01 2.39 -15.23
C PHE A 11 13.91 1.63 -14.49
N ILE A 12 12.64 2.05 -14.53
CA ILE A 12 11.56 1.32 -13.84
C ILE A 12 11.42 -0.12 -14.35
N PRO A 13 11.36 -0.39 -15.67
CA PRO A 13 11.26 -1.77 -16.15
C PRO A 13 12.45 -2.64 -15.73
N ALA A 14 13.66 -2.06 -15.72
CA ALA A 14 14.87 -2.75 -15.30
C ALA A 14 14.84 -3.09 -13.79
N PHE A 15 14.43 -2.15 -12.93
CA PHE A 15 14.32 -2.38 -11.48
C PHE A 15 13.19 -3.35 -11.11
N VAL A 16 12.07 -3.30 -11.84
CA VAL A 16 10.96 -4.27 -11.67
C VAL A 16 11.43 -5.67 -12.07
N PHE A 17 12.14 -5.81 -13.20
CA PHE A 17 12.67 -7.11 -13.64
C PHE A 17 13.72 -7.67 -12.68
N GLU A 18 14.67 -6.85 -12.23
CA GLU A 18 15.69 -7.26 -11.26
C GLU A 18 15.07 -7.72 -9.93
N SER A 19 14.10 -6.95 -9.41
CA SER A 19 13.37 -7.28 -8.18
C SER A 19 12.58 -8.59 -8.33
N ALA A 20 11.91 -8.79 -9.46
CA ALA A 20 11.20 -10.04 -9.75
C ALA A 20 12.14 -11.24 -9.84
N PHE A 21 13.33 -11.07 -10.44
CA PHE A 21 14.31 -12.15 -10.64
C PHE A 21 15.05 -12.54 -9.35
N LYS A 22 15.26 -11.58 -8.44
CA LYS A 22 15.87 -11.80 -7.11
C LYS A 22 14.86 -12.23 -6.05
N SER A 23 13.57 -12.06 -6.29
CA SER A 23 12.53 -12.43 -5.34
C SER A 23 12.49 -13.94 -5.15
N ASP A 24 12.74 -14.38 -3.92
CA ASP A 24 12.70 -15.78 -3.54
C ASP A 24 11.22 -16.17 -3.37
N TYR A 25 10.55 -16.45 -4.50
CA TYR A 25 9.11 -16.77 -4.59
C TYR A 25 8.67 -17.82 -3.57
N HIS A 26 9.56 -18.76 -3.23
CA HIS A 26 9.31 -19.79 -2.23
C HIS A 26 9.25 -19.24 -0.80
N THR A 27 10.04 -18.22 -0.47
CA THR A 27 9.99 -17.52 0.82
C THR A 27 8.76 -16.61 0.88
N PHE A 28 8.43 -15.89 -0.20
CA PHE A 28 7.23 -15.06 -0.27
C PHE A 28 5.95 -15.87 -0.05
N ARG A 29 5.77 -17.02 -0.74
CA ARG A 29 4.61 -17.90 -0.53
C ARG A 29 4.51 -18.42 0.90
N ARG A 30 5.64 -18.65 1.58
CA ARG A 30 5.66 -19.14 2.96
C ARG A 30 5.20 -18.08 3.95
N GLU A 31 5.55 -16.81 3.73
CA GLU A 31 5.19 -15.72 4.63
C GLU A 31 3.89 -15.00 4.21
N PHE A 32 3.30 -15.32 3.05
CA PHE A 32 2.10 -14.68 2.46
C PHE A 32 0.95 -14.41 3.44
N TRP A 33 0.63 -15.36 4.33
CA TRP A 33 -0.44 -15.18 5.32
C TRP A 33 -0.10 -14.16 6.40
N GLN A 34 1.17 -14.06 6.80
CA GLN A 34 1.63 -13.05 7.76
C GLN A 34 1.64 -11.67 7.12
N ILE A 35 2.00 -11.61 5.84
CA ILE A 35 1.97 -10.39 5.03
C ILE A 35 0.52 -9.90 4.88
N LEU A 36 -0.44 -10.79 4.61
CA LEU A 36 -1.88 -10.48 4.56
C LEU A 36 -2.43 -9.96 5.90
N LEU A 37 -1.99 -10.54 7.01
CA LEU A 37 -2.38 -10.14 8.37
C LEU A 37 -1.78 -8.80 8.81
N LEU A 38 -0.66 -8.39 8.22
CA LEU A 38 -0.08 -7.06 8.44
C LEU A 38 -0.76 -6.02 7.53
N ALA A 39 -0.90 -6.34 6.24
CA ALA A 39 -1.43 -5.42 5.24
C ALA A 39 -2.93 -5.13 5.39
N GLY A 40 -3.77 -6.11 5.75
CA GLY A 40 -5.21 -5.85 5.89
C GLY A 40 -5.53 -4.98 7.12
N PRO A 41 -5.31 -5.52 8.34
CA PRO A 41 -5.57 -4.81 9.60
C PRO A 41 -4.74 -3.53 9.77
N GLY A 42 -3.45 -3.54 9.41
CA GLY A 42 -2.56 -2.39 9.56
C GLY A 42 -3.04 -1.20 8.74
N VAL A 43 -3.38 -1.43 7.47
CA VAL A 43 -3.93 -0.40 6.58
C VAL A 43 -5.26 0.10 7.08
N ALA A 44 -6.19 -0.80 7.44
CA ALA A 44 -7.50 -0.41 7.92
C ALA A 44 -7.40 0.49 9.17
N ILE A 45 -6.53 0.13 10.13
CA ILE A 45 -6.30 0.92 11.33
C ILE A 45 -5.66 2.26 10.99
N SER A 46 -4.59 2.27 10.18
CA SER A 46 -3.89 3.48 9.78
C SER A 46 -4.83 4.46 9.08
N THR A 47 -5.56 3.98 8.07
CA THR A 47 -6.54 4.76 7.31
C THR A 47 -7.65 5.32 8.19
N LEU A 48 -8.21 4.51 9.11
CA LEU A 48 -9.25 4.97 10.02
C LEU A 48 -8.72 6.03 11.00
N LEU A 49 -7.53 5.83 11.57
CA LEU A 49 -6.92 6.79 12.48
C LEU A 49 -6.63 8.11 11.76
N SER A 50 -6.07 8.07 10.55
CA SER A 50 -5.85 9.26 9.73
C SER A 50 -7.16 10.00 9.46
N ALA A 51 -8.24 9.30 9.07
CA ALA A 51 -9.54 9.91 8.83
C ALA A 51 -10.12 10.56 10.10
N VAL A 52 -10.02 9.90 11.25
CA VAL A 52 -10.42 10.46 12.54
C VAL A 52 -9.63 11.72 12.86
N VAL A 53 -8.31 11.71 12.67
CA VAL A 53 -7.46 12.89 12.89
C VAL A 53 -7.87 14.07 12.01
N ILE A 54 -8.13 13.80 10.72
CA ILE A 54 -8.59 14.81 9.75
C ILE A 54 -9.91 15.44 10.18
N LEU A 55 -10.90 14.62 10.53
CA LEU A 55 -12.26 15.10 10.78
C LEU A 55 -12.42 15.78 12.15
N TYR A 56 -11.71 15.29 13.17
CA TYR A 56 -11.94 15.70 14.55
C TYR A 56 -10.82 16.63 15.10
N PRO A 57 -9.60 16.16 15.45
CA PRO A 57 -8.52 17.04 15.90
C PRO A 57 -8.19 18.21 14.97
N LEU A 58 -8.21 17.99 13.65
CA LEU A 58 -7.92 19.04 12.67
C LEU A 58 -9.16 19.82 12.24
N ASP A 59 -10.36 19.41 12.69
CA ASP A 59 -11.65 20.05 12.44
C ASP A 59 -11.99 20.29 10.95
N TYR A 60 -11.55 19.40 10.06
CA TYR A 60 -11.89 19.47 8.64
C TYR A 60 -13.24 18.79 8.31
N SER A 61 -14.08 18.52 9.31
CA SER A 61 -15.40 17.90 9.16
C SER A 61 -16.37 18.65 8.23
N SER A 62 -16.13 19.95 8.02
CA SER A 62 -16.91 20.80 7.10
C SER A 62 -16.42 20.74 5.65
N SER A 63 -15.18 20.31 5.42
CA SER A 63 -14.53 20.26 4.10
C SER A 63 -14.42 18.84 3.54
N PHE A 64 -14.39 17.83 4.41
CA PHE A 64 -14.26 16.43 4.03
C PHE A 64 -15.43 15.61 4.59
N SER A 65 -16.04 14.82 3.73
CA SER A 65 -16.87 13.69 4.15
C SER A 65 -16.01 12.57 4.74
N TRP A 66 -16.65 11.61 5.43
CA TRP A 66 -15.97 10.41 5.91
C TRP A 66 -15.31 9.61 4.77
N ALA A 67 -15.96 9.49 3.63
CA ALA A 67 -15.41 8.79 2.48
C ALA A 67 -14.15 9.50 1.97
N GLU A 68 -14.15 10.82 1.88
CA GLU A 68 -12.97 11.59 1.44
C GLU A 68 -11.83 11.57 2.46
N ALA A 69 -12.13 11.63 3.75
CA ALA A 69 -11.13 11.48 4.80
C ALA A 69 -10.50 10.07 4.81
N LEU A 70 -11.30 9.03 4.58
CA LEU A 70 -10.81 7.65 4.44
C LEU A 70 -10.02 7.44 3.13
N MET A 71 -10.40 8.09 2.03
CA MET A 71 -9.57 8.12 0.81
C MET A 71 -8.19 8.69 1.11
N LEU A 72 -8.13 9.85 1.79
CA LEU A 72 -6.86 10.47 2.16
C LEU A 72 -6.07 9.57 3.12
N GLY A 73 -6.73 8.97 4.12
CA GLY A 73 -6.12 8.01 5.03
C GLY A 73 -5.57 6.75 4.34
N ALA A 74 -6.18 6.31 3.23
CA ALA A 74 -5.68 5.18 2.44
C ALA A 74 -4.41 5.56 1.68
N VAL A 75 -4.35 6.76 1.09
CA VAL A 75 -3.13 7.25 0.44
C VAL A 75 -1.99 7.41 1.43
N LEU A 76 -2.29 7.85 2.66
CA LEU A 76 -1.30 8.04 3.72
C LEU A 76 -0.83 6.74 4.39
N SER A 77 -1.57 5.64 4.26
CA SER A 77 -1.22 4.36 4.90
C SER A 77 -0.24 3.52 4.09
N ALA A 78 -0.16 3.73 2.78
CA ALA A 78 0.84 3.13 1.90
C ALA A 78 2.27 3.53 2.34
N THR A 79 3.18 2.57 2.45
CA THR A 79 4.54 2.77 2.94
C THR A 79 5.57 2.31 1.93
N ASP A 80 6.57 3.14 1.62
CA ASP A 80 7.69 2.76 0.76
C ASP A 80 8.86 2.17 1.58
N PRO A 81 9.18 0.87 1.42
CA PRO A 81 10.21 0.22 2.22
C PRO A 81 11.62 0.42 1.66
N ILE A 82 11.81 1.05 0.49
CA ILE A 82 13.09 1.02 -0.25
C ILE A 82 14.27 1.46 0.62
N ALA A 83 14.14 2.59 1.31
CA ALA A 83 15.21 3.11 2.16
C ALA A 83 15.46 2.22 3.39
N VAL A 84 14.39 1.71 4.01
CA VAL A 84 14.47 0.85 5.20
C VAL A 84 15.15 -0.47 4.86
N VAL A 85 14.77 -1.07 3.74
CA VAL A 85 15.33 -2.33 3.23
C VAL A 85 16.81 -2.15 2.87
N ALA A 86 17.20 -1.03 2.25
CA ALA A 86 18.59 -0.73 1.95
C ALA A 86 19.45 -0.70 3.23
N LEU A 87 19.00 0.04 4.25
CA LEU A 87 19.68 0.13 5.54
C LEU A 87 19.75 -1.23 6.25
N LEU A 88 18.67 -2.01 6.23
CA LEU A 88 18.64 -3.35 6.83
C LEU A 88 19.65 -4.30 6.17
N LYS A 89 19.80 -4.22 4.84
CA LYS A 89 20.83 -4.97 4.11
C LYS A 89 22.24 -4.55 4.53
N GLU A 90 22.49 -3.25 4.74
CA GLU A 90 23.80 -2.75 5.19
C GLU A 90 24.18 -3.24 6.60
N VAL A 91 23.22 -3.34 7.53
CA VAL A 91 23.46 -3.83 8.89
C VAL A 91 23.43 -5.36 9.03
N GLY A 92 23.35 -6.10 7.91
CA GLY A 92 23.40 -7.56 7.89
C GLY A 92 22.10 -8.25 8.31
N ALA A 93 20.94 -7.61 8.12
CA ALA A 93 19.65 -8.22 8.41
C ALA A 93 19.41 -9.49 7.57
N SER A 94 18.70 -10.46 8.16
CA SER A 94 18.40 -11.73 7.49
C SER A 94 17.56 -11.52 6.22
N LYS A 95 17.79 -12.36 5.20
CA LYS A 95 16.97 -12.38 3.97
C LYS A 95 15.46 -12.48 4.26
N ARG A 96 15.09 -13.21 5.31
CA ARG A 96 13.70 -13.36 5.76
C ARG A 96 13.10 -12.03 6.19
N LEU A 97 13.82 -11.25 7.00
CA LEU A 97 13.32 -9.95 7.47
C LEU A 97 13.13 -8.97 6.30
N ASN A 98 14.08 -8.93 5.37
CA ASN A 98 13.96 -8.10 4.16
C ASN A 98 12.75 -8.52 3.32
N THR A 99 12.56 -9.82 3.11
CA THR A 99 11.40 -10.35 2.34
C THR A 99 10.07 -10.03 3.03
N LEU A 100 10.03 -10.08 4.36
CA LEU A 100 8.84 -9.74 5.14
C LEU A 100 8.46 -8.27 4.99
N ILE A 101 9.43 -7.35 5.08
CA ILE A 101 9.19 -5.91 4.95
C ILE A 101 8.83 -5.54 3.51
N GLU A 102 9.60 -6.04 2.52
CA GLU A 102 9.29 -5.83 1.10
C GLU A 102 7.88 -6.36 0.77
N GLY A 103 7.52 -7.54 1.29
CA GLY A 103 6.20 -8.12 1.08
C GLY A 103 5.07 -7.36 1.78
N GLU A 104 5.28 -6.94 3.02
CA GLU A 104 4.29 -6.19 3.82
C GLU A 104 3.93 -4.88 3.14
N SER A 105 4.93 -4.13 2.70
CA SER A 105 4.71 -2.87 2.00
C SER A 105 4.05 -3.07 0.63
N LEU A 106 4.40 -4.13 -0.11
CA LEU A 106 3.73 -4.46 -1.39
C LEU A 106 2.23 -4.74 -1.20
N LEU A 107 1.86 -5.54 -0.19
CA LEU A 107 0.44 -5.81 0.09
C LEU A 107 -0.26 -4.59 0.71
N ASN A 108 0.45 -3.77 1.48
CA ASN A 108 -0.06 -2.51 1.99
C ASN A 108 -0.48 -1.59 0.82
N ASP A 109 0.41 -1.35 -0.15
CA ASP A 109 0.11 -0.53 -1.33
C ASP A 109 -1.13 -1.01 -2.10
N GLY A 110 -1.23 -2.32 -2.35
CA GLY A 110 -2.39 -2.90 -3.00
C GLY A 110 -3.68 -2.72 -2.18
N THR A 111 -3.61 -2.95 -0.86
CA THR A 111 -4.76 -2.81 0.04
C THR A 111 -5.21 -1.35 0.13
N ALA A 112 -4.28 -0.41 0.31
CA ALA A 112 -4.52 1.02 0.29
C ALA A 112 -5.20 1.46 -1.01
N MET A 113 -4.75 0.95 -2.16
CA MET A 113 -5.37 1.23 -3.46
C MET A 113 -6.82 0.71 -3.54
N VAL A 114 -7.13 -0.49 -3.04
CA VAL A 114 -8.53 -0.97 -2.97
C VAL A 114 -9.37 -0.06 -2.11
N VAL A 115 -8.90 0.27 -0.90
CA VAL A 115 -9.65 1.11 0.03
C VAL A 115 -9.92 2.47 -0.61
N PHE A 116 -8.93 3.07 -1.26
CA PHE A 116 -9.10 4.32 -2.00
C PHE A 116 -10.20 4.20 -3.07
N LEU A 117 -10.13 3.18 -3.93
CA LEU A 117 -11.11 2.99 -5.02
C LEU A 117 -12.53 2.74 -4.50
N VAL A 118 -12.67 1.96 -3.42
CA VAL A 118 -13.97 1.70 -2.77
C VAL A 118 -14.53 2.99 -2.19
N MET A 119 -13.72 3.75 -1.46
CA MET A 119 -14.16 5.01 -0.86
C MET A 119 -14.46 6.09 -1.92
N LEU A 120 -13.76 6.08 -3.05
CA LEU A 120 -14.05 6.95 -4.19
C LEU A 120 -15.43 6.72 -4.79
N GLU A 121 -15.85 5.46 -4.92
CA GLU A 121 -17.19 5.10 -5.40
C GLU A 121 -18.26 5.47 -4.37
N ILE A 122 -18.00 5.22 -3.08
CA ILE A 122 -18.88 5.66 -2.00
C ILE A 122 -19.02 7.19 -1.98
N ALA A 123 -17.93 7.94 -2.17
CA ALA A 123 -17.95 9.41 -2.24
C ALA A 123 -18.77 9.94 -3.43
N LYS A 124 -18.87 9.15 -4.51
CA LYS A 124 -19.75 9.44 -5.66
C LYS A 124 -21.22 9.05 -5.43
N GLY A 125 -21.54 8.44 -4.29
CA GLY A 125 -22.88 7.99 -3.94
C GLY A 125 -23.21 6.58 -4.40
N GLU A 126 -22.22 5.79 -4.83
CA GLU A 126 -22.40 4.39 -5.21
C GLU A 126 -22.33 3.48 -3.97
N SER A 127 -23.15 2.43 -3.94
CA SER A 127 -23.08 1.40 -2.90
C SER A 127 -22.40 0.15 -3.45
N LEU A 128 -21.32 -0.28 -2.80
CA LEU A 128 -20.58 -1.47 -3.21
C LEU A 128 -20.96 -2.68 -2.37
N GLY A 129 -21.15 -3.81 -3.04
CA GLY A 129 -21.29 -5.10 -2.39
C GLY A 129 -19.93 -5.67 -1.95
N VAL A 130 -19.94 -6.53 -0.93
CA VAL A 130 -18.74 -7.26 -0.46
C VAL A 130 -18.06 -8.03 -1.60
N VAL A 131 -18.85 -8.59 -2.53
CA VAL A 131 -18.34 -9.33 -3.69
C VAL A 131 -17.54 -8.42 -4.63
N GLU A 132 -18.00 -7.19 -4.87
CA GLU A 132 -17.30 -6.23 -5.75
C GLU A 132 -15.99 -5.77 -5.14
N ILE A 133 -15.95 -5.58 -3.82
CA ILE A 133 -14.73 -5.26 -3.07
C ILE A 133 -13.71 -6.40 -3.21
N ILE A 134 -14.14 -7.65 -3.03
CA ILE A 134 -13.27 -8.82 -3.21
C ILE A 134 -12.77 -8.91 -4.66
N VAL A 135 -13.64 -8.68 -5.65
CA VAL A 135 -13.26 -8.68 -7.06
C VAL A 135 -12.24 -7.59 -7.37
N LYS A 136 -12.39 -6.38 -6.82
CA LYS A 136 -11.40 -5.31 -6.97
C LYS A 136 -10.05 -5.70 -6.35
N PHE A 137 -10.06 -6.31 -5.17
CA PHE A 137 -8.84 -6.80 -4.51
C PHE A 137 -8.12 -7.88 -5.32
N VAL A 138 -8.86 -8.80 -5.95
CA VAL A 138 -8.27 -9.89 -6.77
C VAL A 138 -7.80 -9.40 -8.14
N ARG A 139 -8.28 -8.25 -8.63
CA ARG A 139 -7.93 -7.69 -9.95
C ARG A 139 -6.77 -6.69 -9.93
N LEU A 140 -6.26 -6.33 -8.75
CA LEU A 140 -5.01 -5.60 -8.59
C LEU A 140 -3.81 -6.47 -8.99
#